data_AF-A0A7U6KRS2-F1
#
_entry.id   AF-A0A7U6KRS2-F1
#
_cell.length_a   1.000
_cell.length_b   1.000
_cell.length_c   1.000
_cell.angle_alpha   90.00
_cell.angle_beta   90.00
_cell.angle_gamma   90.00
#
_symmetry.space_group_name_H-M   'P 1'
#
loop_
_entity.id
_entity.type
_entity.pdbx_description
1 polymer ?
#
loop_
_entity_poly.entity_id
_entity_poly.type
_entity_poly.pdbx_seq_one_letter_code
_entity_poly.pdbx_strand_id
1 'polypeptide(L)'
;MLRMHNIEFTAIERSANRVDFVRKFGNQVYYGDPKNPEILRAAGIQKARVFILAIDDLERSITTAQYLRKNYPELIVLARARDRQHYYRLREVGVRHIWRETYLSSLDMSRESLQLLGISPEKLERQ
;
A
#
# COMPACT_ATOMS: atom_id res chain seq x y z
N MET A 1 12.41 4.79 -0.90
CA MET A 1 12.23 4.76 -2.36
C MET A 1 11.77 6.10 -2.93
N LEU A 2 10.50 6.53 -2.81
CA LEU A 2 10.03 7.80 -3.45
C LEU A 2 10.91 9.01 -3.14
N ARG A 3 11.19 9.25 -1.86
CA ARG A 3 12.07 10.35 -1.43
C ARG A 3 13.50 10.25 -1.97
N MET A 4 14.04 9.04 -2.11
CA MET A 4 15.40 8.83 -2.66
C MET A 4 15.49 9.25 -4.13
N HIS A 5 14.34 9.30 -4.83
CA HIS A 5 14.22 9.81 -6.19
C HIS A 5 13.66 11.25 -6.23
N ASN A 6 13.71 12.00 -5.12
CA ASN A 6 13.18 13.35 -5.00
C ASN A 6 11.70 13.50 -5.41
N ILE A 7 10.91 12.44 -5.21
CA ILE A 7 9.46 12.48 -5.40
C ILE A 7 8.82 12.84 -4.06
N GLU A 8 8.27 14.04 -3.98
CA GLU A 8 7.49 14.50 -2.83
C GLU A 8 6.18 13.72 -2.71
N PHE A 9 5.77 13.45 -1.47
CA PHE A 9 4.48 12.86 -1.19
C PHE A 9 3.89 13.42 0.10
N THR A 10 2.57 13.30 0.21
CA THR A 10 1.85 13.62 1.44
C THR A 10 1.46 12.31 2.13
N ALA A 11 1.79 12.19 3.41
CA ALA A 11 1.36 11.06 4.23
C ALA A 11 0.12 11.43 5.06
N ILE A 12 -0.77 10.47 5.23
CA ILE A 12 -1.89 10.55 6.18
C ILE A 12 -1.67 9.42 7.19
N GLU A 13 -1.49 9.78 8.46
CA GLU A 13 -1.19 8.83 9.53
C GLU A 13 -2.12 9.07 10.72
N ARG A 14 -2.63 8.00 11.31
CA ARG A 14 -3.58 8.06 12.44
C ARG A 14 -2.90 7.85 13.79
N SER A 15 -1.67 7.34 13.82
CA SER A 15 -0.89 7.21 15.05
C SER A 15 -0.03 8.45 15.26
N ALA A 16 -0.31 9.20 16.33
CA ALA A 16 0.47 10.39 16.67
C ALA A 16 1.96 10.02 16.84
N ASN A 17 2.24 8.86 17.43
CA ASN A 17 3.58 8.33 17.62
C ASN A 17 4.31 8.07 16.28
N ARG A 18 3.59 7.71 15.22
CA ARG A 18 4.17 7.50 13.88
C ARG A 18 4.35 8.80 13.11
N VAL A 19 3.55 9.84 13.38
CA VAL A 19 3.65 11.15 12.72
C VAL A 19 5.05 11.74 12.86
N ASP A 20 5.62 11.73 14.07
CA ASP A 20 6.96 12.29 14.31
C ASP A 20 8.05 11.52 13.57
N PHE A 21 7.90 10.20 13.45
CA PHE A 21 8.79 9.39 12.63
C PHE A 21 8.70 9.77 11.16
N VAL A 22 7.50 9.92 10.60
CA VAL A 22 7.31 10.27 9.18
C VAL A 22 7.78 11.71 8.90
N ARG A 23 7.59 12.65 9.82
CA ARG A 23 8.07 14.04 9.71
C ARG A 23 9.60 14.13 9.62
N LYS A 24 10.35 13.24 10.28
CA LYS A 24 11.82 13.15 10.11
C LYS A 24 12.22 12.87 8.66
N PHE A 25 11.31 12.28 7.87
CA PHE A 25 11.51 12.09 6.44
C PHE A 25 11.10 13.30 5.59
N GLY A 26 10.92 14.49 6.17
CA GLY A 26 10.78 15.78 5.48
C GLY A 26 9.55 15.93 4.58
N ASN A 27 8.57 15.03 4.67
CA ASN A 27 7.34 15.07 3.90
C ASN A 27 6.21 15.69 4.74
N GLN A 28 5.20 16.25 4.08
CA GLN A 28 3.99 16.72 4.75
C GLN A 28 3.22 15.52 5.33
N VAL A 29 2.86 15.59 6.60
CA VAL A 29 2.12 14.54 7.31
C VAL A 29 0.86 15.13 7.93
N TYR A 30 -0.28 14.60 7.52
CA TYR A 30 -1.58 14.92 8.10
C TYR A 30 -1.93 13.86 9.14
N TYR A 31 -2.24 14.31 10.35
CA TYR A 31 -2.76 13.43 11.39
C TYR A 31 -4.27 13.25 11.21
N GLY A 32 -4.72 12.01 11.00
CA GLY A 32 -6.14 11.67 11.10
C GLY A 32 -6.57 10.50 10.24
N ASP A 33 -7.89 10.34 10.10
CA ASP A 33 -8.47 9.20 9.40
C ASP A 33 -8.61 9.50 7.89
N PRO A 34 -8.04 8.68 6.99
CA PRO A 34 -8.19 8.87 5.54
C PRO A 34 -9.63 8.71 5.05
N LYS A 35 -10.58 8.27 5.90
CA LYS A 35 -12.01 8.35 5.62
C LYS A 35 -12.56 9.78 5.63
N ASN A 36 -11.85 10.72 6.25
CA ASN A 36 -12.29 12.12 6.31
C ASN A 36 -11.99 12.81 4.97
N PRO A 37 -13.01 13.22 4.19
CA PRO A 37 -12.82 13.91 2.91
C PRO A 37 -12.00 15.20 3.04
N GLU A 38 -12.11 15.92 4.15
CA GLU A 38 -11.34 17.14 4.38
C GLU A 38 -9.85 16.85 4.54
N ILE A 39 -9.50 15.74 5.19
CA ILE A 39 -8.09 15.33 5.32
C ILE A 39 -7.53 14.94 3.95
N LEU A 40 -8.29 14.21 3.13
CA LEU A 40 -7.88 13.87 1.77
C LEU A 40 -7.70 15.12 0.91
N ARG A 41 -8.63 16.09 1.00
CA ARG A 41 -8.53 17.37 0.30
C ARG A 41 -7.32 18.17 0.74
N ALA A 42 -7.14 18.34 2.04
CA ALA A 42 -5.99 19.04 2.61
C ALA A 42 -4.67 18.38 2.21
N ALA A 43 -4.65 17.05 2.13
CA ALA A 43 -3.51 16.28 1.65
C ALA A 43 -3.27 16.37 0.13
N GLY A 44 -4.11 17.10 -0.61
CA GLY A 44 -3.93 17.35 -2.03
C GLY A 44 -4.45 16.26 -2.96
N ILE A 45 -5.39 15.41 -2.51
CA ILE A 45 -5.87 14.26 -3.31
C ILE A 45 -6.38 14.63 -4.71
N GLN A 46 -6.92 15.84 -4.88
CA GLN A 46 -7.44 16.32 -6.17
C GLN A 46 -6.36 16.44 -7.25
N LYS A 47 -5.10 16.60 -6.85
CA LYS A 47 -3.94 16.70 -7.75
C LYS A 47 -3.09 15.43 -7.73
N ALA A 48 -3.43 14.46 -6.89
CA ALA A 48 -2.66 13.23 -6.74
C ALA A 48 -2.81 12.37 -8.00
N ARG A 49 -1.68 11.90 -8.53
CA ARG A 49 -1.64 10.93 -9.63
C ARG A 49 -1.76 9.49 -9.12
N VAL A 50 -1.22 9.23 -7.93
CA VAL A 50 -1.14 7.92 -7.30
C VAL A 50 -1.49 8.05 -5.82
N PHE A 51 -2.29 7.12 -5.31
CA PHE A 51 -2.59 6.95 -3.90
C PHE A 51 -2.11 5.58 -3.43
N ILE A 52 -1.26 5.57 -2.41
CA ILE A 52 -0.77 4.33 -1.79
C ILE A 52 -1.63 4.04 -0.56
N LEU A 53 -2.47 3.01 -0.66
CA LEU A 53 -3.31 2.52 0.42
C LEU A 53 -2.54 1.46 1.22
N ALA A 54 -1.86 1.90 2.28
CA ALA A 54 -1.04 1.05 3.15
C ALA A 54 -1.58 0.95 4.59
N ILE A 55 -2.89 0.75 4.73
CA ILE A 55 -3.58 0.66 6.03
C ILE A 55 -3.54 -0.78 6.56
N ASP A 56 -3.15 -0.97 7.83
CA ASP A 56 -3.12 -2.29 8.47
C ASP A 56 -4.52 -2.87 8.72
N ASP A 57 -5.48 -2.03 9.08
CA ASP A 57 -6.86 -2.44 9.36
C ASP A 57 -7.63 -2.78 8.06
N LEU A 58 -8.13 -4.01 7.96
CA LEU A 58 -8.74 -4.55 6.74
C LEU A 58 -10.01 -3.80 6.33
N GLU A 59 -10.91 -3.56 7.28
CA GLU A 59 -12.18 -2.90 7.01
C GLU A 59 -11.96 -1.44 6.62
N ARG A 60 -11.05 -0.74 7.29
CA ARG A 60 -10.66 0.63 6.94
C ARG A 60 -10.00 0.68 5.57
N SER A 61 -9.13 -0.28 5.23
CA SER A 61 -8.55 -0.40 3.89
C SER A 61 -9.65 -0.50 2.83
N ILE A 62 -10.57 -1.46 2.97
CA ILE A 62 -11.68 -1.68 2.02
C ILE A 62 -12.57 -0.44 1.89
N THR A 63 -13.02 0.12 3.01
CA THR A 63 -13.91 1.29 2.98
C THR A 63 -13.23 2.53 2.42
N THR A 64 -11.92 2.71 2.65
CA THR A 64 -11.13 3.78 2.00
C THR A 64 -11.05 3.53 0.49
N ALA A 65 -10.75 2.31 0.07
CA ALA A 65 -10.72 1.95 -1.35
C ALA A 65 -12.06 2.22 -2.04
N GLN A 66 -13.18 1.82 -1.44
CA GLN A 66 -14.53 2.10 -1.95
C GLN A 66 -14.77 3.60 -2.13
N TYR A 67 -14.41 4.41 -1.11
CA TYR A 67 -14.53 5.85 -1.19
C TYR A 67 -13.69 6.44 -2.33
N LEU A 68 -12.44 6.00 -2.47
CA LEU A 68 -11.54 6.44 -3.54
C LEU A 68 -12.05 6.05 -4.93
N ARG A 69 -12.60 4.84 -5.08
CA ARG A 69 -13.18 4.39 -6.36
C ARG A 69 -14.46 5.11 -6.73
N LYS A 70 -15.28 5.47 -5.74
CA LYS A 70 -16.51 6.25 -5.96
C LYS A 70 -16.25 7.71 -6.33
N ASN A 71 -15.31 8.37 -5.64
CA ASN A 71 -15.14 9.83 -5.74
C ASN A 71 -13.97 10.26 -6.63
N TYR A 72 -13.00 9.38 -6.84
CA TYR A 72 -11.79 9.65 -7.63
C TYR A 72 -11.51 8.48 -8.59
N PRO A 73 -12.41 8.17 -9.53
CA PRO A 73 -12.29 6.97 -10.38
C PRO A 73 -10.97 6.92 -11.16
N GLU A 74 -10.46 8.06 -11.61
CA GLU A 74 -9.22 8.21 -12.39
C GLU A 74 -7.93 8.09 -11.55
N LEU A 75 -8.03 8.21 -10.22
CA LEU A 75 -6.86 8.13 -9.33
C LEU A 75 -6.28 6.71 -9.37
N ILE A 76 -4.97 6.56 -9.57
CA ILE A 76 -4.33 5.24 -9.50
C ILE A 76 -4.17 4.85 -8.03
N VAL A 77 -4.78 3.74 -7.61
CA VAL A 77 -4.66 3.23 -6.24
C VAL A 77 -3.76 2.00 -6.22
N LEU A 78 -2.67 2.09 -5.47
CA LEU A 78 -1.79 0.96 -5.14
C LEU A 78 -2.15 0.50 -3.72
N ALA A 79 -2.72 -0.69 -3.57
CA ALA A 79 -3.18 -1.17 -2.27
C ALA A 79 -2.33 -2.31 -1.72
N ARG A 80 -2.05 -2.24 -0.42
CA ARG A 80 -1.57 -3.37 0.37
C ARG A 80 -2.75 -4.26 0.75
N ALA A 81 -2.66 -5.53 0.43
CA ALA A 81 -3.51 -6.58 0.97
C ALA A 81 -2.75 -7.34 2.06
N ARG A 82 -3.44 -7.69 3.15
CA ARG A 82 -2.85 -8.50 4.24
C ARG A 82 -2.68 -9.95 3.79
N ASP A 83 -3.70 -10.46 3.13
CA ASP A 83 -3.80 -11.86 2.73
C ASP A 83 -4.59 -12.00 1.42
N ARG A 84 -4.88 -13.25 1.05
CA ARG A 84 -5.62 -13.59 -0.18
C ARG A 84 -7.08 -13.12 -0.13
N GLN A 85 -7.74 -13.18 1.01
CA GLN A 85 -9.14 -12.76 1.15
C GLN A 85 -9.24 -11.23 1.01
N HIS A 86 -8.36 -10.49 1.68
CA HIS A 86 -8.27 -9.03 1.55
C HIS A 86 -7.96 -8.62 0.11
N TYR A 87 -7.09 -9.35 -0.59
CA TYR A 87 -6.81 -9.11 -2.02
C TYR A 87 -8.09 -9.17 -2.87
N TYR A 88 -8.90 -10.22 -2.73
CA TYR A 88 -10.12 -10.35 -3.52
C TYR A 88 -11.15 -9.27 -3.19
N ARG A 89 -11.31 -8.93 -1.90
CA ARG A 89 -12.19 -7.83 -1.49
C ARG A 89 -11.75 -6.48 -2.09
N LEU A 90 -10.45 -6.21 -2.16
CA LEU A 90 -9.91 -5.01 -2.82
C LEU A 90 -10.15 -5.04 -4.34
N ARG A 91 -10.06 -6.22 -4.98
CA ARG A 91 -10.38 -6.39 -6.41
C ARG A 91 -11.86 -6.12 -6.69
N GLU A 92 -12.76 -6.64 -5.86
CA GLU A 92 -14.21 -6.47 -6.00
C GLU A 92 -14.64 -5.01 -5.94
N VAL A 93 -13.99 -4.20 -5.10
CA VAL A 93 -14.28 -2.76 -5.02
C VAL A 93 -13.65 -1.95 -6.15
N GLY A 94 -12.90 -2.59 -7.05
CA GLY A 94 -12.35 -1.97 -8.27
C GLY A 94 -10.88 -1.53 -8.18
N VAL A 95 -10.13 -1.95 -7.16
CA VAL A 95 -8.68 -1.69 -7.10
C VAL A 95 -7.95 -2.67 -8.02
N ARG A 96 -7.14 -2.14 -8.94
CA ARG A 96 -6.43 -2.96 -9.93
C ARG A 96 -5.03 -3.36 -9.49
N HIS A 97 -4.32 -2.48 -8.78
CA HIS A 97 -2.94 -2.69 -8.36
C HIS A 97 -2.88 -3.05 -6.87
N ILE A 98 -2.67 -4.33 -6.57
CA ILE A 98 -2.74 -4.85 -5.20
C ILE A 98 -1.56 -5.78 -4.95
N TRP A 99 -0.87 -5.58 -3.83
CA TRP A 99 0.23 -6.43 -3.37
C TRP A 99 -0.11 -7.06 -2.03
N ARG A 100 0.04 -8.38 -1.91
CA ARG A 100 -0.03 -9.07 -0.62
C ARG A 100 1.26 -8.85 0.16
N GLU A 101 1.14 -8.39 1.39
CA GLU A 101 2.25 -7.82 2.17
C GLU A 101 3.43 -8.78 2.40
N THR A 102 3.18 -10.07 2.59
CA THR A 102 4.21 -11.08 2.85
C THR A 102 4.51 -11.99 1.66
N TYR A 103 3.80 -11.82 0.54
CA TYR A 103 3.87 -12.81 -0.55
C TYR A 103 5.27 -12.93 -1.16
N LEU A 104 5.90 -11.80 -1.49
CA LEU A 104 7.23 -11.79 -2.10
C LEU A 104 8.28 -12.34 -1.13
N SER A 105 8.28 -11.90 0.13
CA SER A 105 9.20 -12.43 1.14
C SER A 105 9.02 -13.92 1.37
N SER A 106 7.79 -14.44 1.31
CA SER A 106 7.53 -15.88 1.41
C SER A 106 8.03 -16.66 0.20
N LEU A 107 7.99 -16.07 -1.00
CA LEU A 107 8.59 -16.68 -2.20
C LEU A 107 10.11 -16.71 -2.11
N ASP A 108 10.72 -15.63 -1.65
CA ASP A 108 12.18 -15.56 -1.46
C ASP A 108 12.64 -16.61 -0.43
N MET A 109 11.95 -16.71 0.71
CA MET A 109 12.24 -17.73 1.72
C MET A 109 12.03 -19.16 1.19
N SER A 110 11.00 -19.38 0.36
CA SER A 110 10.77 -20.68 -0.28
C SER A 110 11.92 -21.04 -1.22
N ARG A 111 12.39 -20.08 -2.04
CA ARG A 111 13.54 -20.27 -2.92
C ARG A 111 14.79 -20.64 -2.14
N GLU A 112 15.11 -19.88 -1.09
CA GLU A 112 16.25 -20.15 -0.22
C GLU A 112 16.16 -21.57 0.39
N SER A 113 14.97 -21.94 0.89
CA SER A 113 14.74 -23.26 1.47
C SER A 113 15.01 -24.40 0.47
N LEU A 114 14.59 -24.24 -0.79
CA LEU A 114 14.80 -25.25 -1.83
C LEU A 114 16.28 -25.35 -2.23
N GLN A 115 17.00 -24.23 -2.27
CA GLN A 115 18.44 -24.22 -2.51
C GLN A 115 19.22 -24.94 -1.40
N LEU A 116 18.87 -24.69 -0.14
CA LEU A 116 19.47 -25.36 1.02
C LEU A 116 19.21 -26.87 1.03
N LEU A 117 18.12 -27.33 0.43
CA LEU A 117 17.79 -28.75 0.25
C LEU A 117 18.43 -29.37 -1.01
N GLY A 118 19.30 -28.64 -1.73
CA GLY A 118 20.05 -29.14 -2.87
C GLY A 118 19.31 -29.11 -4.20
N ILE A 119 18.19 -28.38 -4.31
CA ILE A 119 17.49 -28.20 -5.59
C ILE A 119 18.19 -27.09 -6.38
N SER A 120 18.62 -27.40 -7.61
CA SER A 120 19.37 -26.46 -8.44
C SER A 120 18.54 -25.24 -8.85
N PRO A 121 19.15 -24.03 -8.95
CA PRO A 121 18.48 -22.82 -9.38
C PRO A 121 17.76 -22.92 -10.74
N GLU A 122 18.32 -23.68 -11.69
CA GLU A 122 17.70 -23.92 -13.02
C GLU A 122 16.33 -24.60 -12.96
N LYS A 123 16.06 -25.39 -11.91
CA LYS A 123 14.73 -26.00 -11.70
C LYS A 123 13.73 -25.03 -11.05
N LEU A 124 14.21 -23.95 -10.43
CA LEU A 124 13.40 -22.98 -9.68
C LEU A 124 12.87 -21.83 -10.53
N GLU A 125 13.53 -21.50 -11.65
CA GLU A 125 13.08 -20.43 -12.57
C GLU A 125 11.92 -20.83 -13.50
N ARG A 126 11.52 -22.11 -13.52
CA ARG A 126 10.50 -22.65 -14.43
C ARG A 126 9.09 -22.82 -13.82
N GLN A 127 8.85 -22.32 -12.60
CA GLN A 127 7.54 -22.36 -11.92
C GLN A 127 7.11 -20.97 -11.46
#